data_AF-A0A0G0MTJ1-F1
#
_entry.id   AF-A0A0G0MTJ1-F1
#
_cell.length_a   1.000
_cell.length_b   1.000
_cell.length_c   1.000
_cell.angle_alpha   90.00
_cell.angle_beta   90.00
_cell.angle_gamma   90.00
#
_symmetry.space_group_name_H-M   'P 1'
#
loop_
_entity.id
_entity.type
_entity.pdbx_description
1 polymer ?
#
loop_
_entity_poly.entity_id
_entity_poly.type
_entity_poly.pdbx_seq_one_letter_code
_entity_poly.pdbx_strand_id
1 'polypeptide(L)' 'SKGFGFVEMSTEEEAAKAIEMFNGKELEGRTLTVNEARPMTERPPRRDFNRGGGRGFGGGGGRRDNW' A
#
# COMPACT_ATOMS: atom_id res chain seq x y z
N SER A 1 10.69 7.62 -7.35
CA SER A 1 10.26 8.24 -6.09
C SER A 1 9.00 7.57 -5.59
N LYS A 2 8.85 7.27 -4.29
CA LYS A 2 7.69 6.53 -3.74
C LYS A 2 6.40 7.36 -3.63
N GLY A 3 6.43 8.64 -4.04
CA GLY A 3 5.25 9.49 -4.14
C GLY A 3 4.70 10.03 -2.81
N PHE A 4 5.48 10.01 -1.73
CA PHE A 4 5.09 10.56 -0.44
C PHE A 4 6.25 11.33 0.20
N GLY A 5 5.90 12.25 1.11
CA GLY A 5 6.82 13.03 1.93
C GLY A 5 6.13 13.48 3.21
N PHE A 6 6.91 13.95 4.17
CA PHE A 6 6.39 14.53 5.41
C PHE A 6 6.74 16.01 5.40
N VAL A 7 5.79 16.84 5.85
CA VAL A 7 5.97 18.28 5.99
C VAL A 7 5.76 18.61 7.46
N GLU A 8 6.76 19.24 8.08
CA GLU A 8 6.65 19.76 9.43
C GLU A 8 6.02 21.15 9.37
N MET A 9 4.97 21.36 10.16
CA MET A 9 4.25 22.63 10.28
C MET A 9 4.51 23.20 11.67
N SER A 10 4.49 24.52 11.81
CA SER A 10 4.80 25.19 13.08
C SER A 10 3.71 24.96 14.14
N THR A 11 2.47 24.73 13.71
CA THR A 11 1.32 24.54 14.60
C THR A 11 0.35 23.48 14.07
N GLU A 12 -0.39 22.85 14.98
CA GLU A 12 -1.44 21.87 14.64
C GLU A 12 -2.59 22.51 13.85
N GLU A 13 -2.93 23.77 14.14
CA GLU A 13 -3.97 24.51 13.42
C GLU A 13 -3.61 24.73 11.95
N GLU A 14 -2.35 25.06 11.67
CA GLU A 14 -1.85 25.19 10.29
C GLU A 14 -1.84 23.84 9.57
N ALA A 15 -1.49 22.76 10.27
CA ALA A 15 -1.54 21.40 9.72
C ALA A 15 -2.98 20.99 9.34
N ALA A 16 -3.95 21.25 10.22
CA ALA A 16 -5.36 20.96 9.97
C ALA A 16 -5.90 21.74 8.76
N LYS A 17 -5.59 23.05 8.68
CA LYS A 17 -5.93 23.89 7.52
C LYS A 17 -5.30 23.40 6.22
N ALA A 18 -4.04 22.95 6.27
CA ALA A 18 -3.36 22.39 5.11
C ALA A 18 -4.02 21.07 4.65
N ILE A 19 -4.41 20.20 5.58
CA ILE A 19 -5.15 18.97 5.26
C ILE A 19 -6.48 19.33 4.57
N GLU A 20 -7.27 20.23 5.13
CA GLU A 20 -8.57 20.60 4.56
C GLU A 20 -8.45 21.22 3.16
N MET A 21 -7.43 22.07 2.96
CA MET A 21 -7.26 22.78 1.69
C MET A 21 -6.58 21.96 0.59
N PHE A 22 -5.69 21.02 0.92
CA PHE A 22 -4.87 20.31 -0.07
C PHE A 22 -5.21 18.84 -0.22
N ASN A 23 -5.92 18.23 0.73
CA ASN A 23 -6.38 16.86 0.58
C ASN A 23 -7.44 16.77 -0.54
N GLY A 24 -7.20 15.92 -1.53
CA GLY A 24 -8.08 15.77 -2.69
C GLY A 24 -7.87 16.80 -3.80
N LYS A 25 -6.95 17.75 -3.66
CA LYS A 25 -6.60 18.66 -4.76
C LYS A 25 -5.75 17.96 -5.80
N GLU A 26 -5.96 18.34 -7.06
CA GLU A 26 -5.15 17.87 -8.18
C GLU A 26 -3.92 18.77 -8.34
N LEU A 27 -2.74 18.19 -8.20
CA LEU A 27 -1.46 18.85 -8.40
C LEU A 27 -0.72 18.14 -9.53
N GLU A 28 -0.44 18.85 -10.62
CA GLU A 28 0.28 18.31 -11.79
C GLU A 28 -0.32 17.00 -12.35
N GLY A 29 -1.65 16.91 -12.38
CA GLY A 29 -2.37 15.71 -12.85
C GLY A 29 -2.42 14.55 -11.86
N ARG A 30 -2.09 14.79 -10.59
CA ARG A 30 -2.17 13.79 -9.51
C ARG A 30 -2.96 14.32 -8.33
N THR A 31 -3.93 13.54 -7.87
CA THR A 31 -4.67 13.85 -6.65
C THR A 31 -3.74 13.72 -5.44
N LEU A 32 -3.56 14.80 -4.70
CA LEU A 32 -2.82 14.83 -3.45
C LEU A 32 -3.67 14.21 -2.34
N THR A 33 -3.03 13.43 -1.48
CA THR A 33 -3.62 12.96 -0.22
C THR A 33 -2.79 13.53 0.91
N VAL A 34 -3.39 14.42 1.69
CA VAL A 34 -2.75 15.09 2.82
C VAL A 34 -3.49 14.65 4.07
N ASN A 35 -2.78 14.06 5.03
CA ASN A 35 -3.33 13.56 6.27
C ASN A 35 -2.38 13.91 7.42
N GLU A 36 -2.91 13.86 8.64
CA GLU A 36 -2.11 13.99 9.86
C GLU A 36 -1.05 12.87 9.91
N ALA A 37 0.21 13.27 10.13
CA ALA A 37 1.34 12.37 10.15
C ALA A 37 1.29 11.49 11.40
N ARG A 38 0.85 10.24 11.25
CA ARG A 38 0.89 9.28 12.36
C ARG A 38 2.30 8.72 12.50
N PRO A 39 2.84 8.61 13.73
CA PRO A 39 4.11 7.93 13.96
C PRO A 39 4.01 6.52 13.40
N MET A 40 5.10 6.06 12.78
CA MET A 40 5.16 4.72 12.22
C MET A 40 5.07 3.71 13.35
N THR A 41 3.86 3.24 13.65
CA THR A 41 3.67 2.05 14.47
C THR A 41 4.37 0.90 13.75
N GLU A 42 5.10 0.09 14.50
CA GLU A 42 5.80 -1.08 13.97
C GLU A 42 4.82 -1.88 13.14
N ARG A 43 4.97 -1.82 11.82
CA ARG A 43 4.10 -2.57 10.91
C ARG A 43 4.28 -4.03 11.33
N PRO A 44 3.20 -4.74 11.69
CA PRO A 44 3.31 -6.17 11.94
C PRO A 44 4.01 -6.77 10.72
N PRO A 45 5.00 -7.67 10.91
CA PRO A 45 5.81 -8.18 9.83
C PRO A 45 4.88 -8.56 8.71
N ARG A 46 5.13 -8.00 7.51
CA ARG A 46 4.34 -8.33 6.31
C ARG A 46 4.36 -9.84 6.24
N ARG A 47 3.23 -10.45 6.58
CA ARG A 47 3.11 -11.90 6.59
C ARG A 47 3.37 -12.29 5.16
N ASP A 48 4.55 -12.85 4.92
CA ASP A 48 5.01 -13.28 3.62
C ASP A 48 4.05 -14.38 3.15
N PHE A 49 2.91 -13.98 2.58
CA PHE A 49 2.03 -14.86 1.79
C PHE A 49 2.71 -15.27 0.48
N ASN A 50 4.04 -15.22 0.42
CA ASN A 50 4.88 -15.62 -0.70
C ASN A 50 6.14 -16.38 -0.24
N ARG A 51 5.97 -17.27 0.75
CA ARG A 51 6.91 -18.37 0.95
C ARG A 51 6.17 -19.70 1.05
N GLY A 52 5.84 -20.23 -0.13
CA GLY A 52 5.73 -21.68 -0.34
C GLY A 52 4.30 -22.20 -0.42
N GLY A 53 3.84 -22.50 -1.64
CA GLY A 53 2.74 -23.46 -1.81
C GLY A 53 1.84 -23.30 -3.01
N GLY A 54 2.12 -22.40 -3.96
CA GLY A 54 1.49 -22.45 -5.28
C GLY A 54 1.93 -23.71 -6.04
N ARG A 55 1.21 -24.83 -5.84
CA ARG A 55 1.25 -26.01 -6.71
C ARG A 55 -0.17 -26.46 -7.02
N GLY A 56 -0.95 -25.55 -7.59
CA GLY A 56 -2.05 -25.90 -8.48
C GLY A 56 -1.47 -26.26 -9.84
N PHE A 57 -0.99 -27.49 -9.99
CA PHE A 57 -0.72 -28.09 -11.30
C PHE A 57 -1.76 -29.19 -11.50
N GLY A 58 -2.89 -28.80 -12.09
CA GLY A 58 -3.59 -29.71 -12.97
C GLY A 58 -2.64 -30.06 -14.12
N GLY A 59 -2.34 -31.34 -14.30
CA GLY A 59 -1.39 -31.77 -15.30
C GLY A 59 -1.21 -33.28 -15.30
N GLY A 60 -2.07 -33.95 -16.07
CA GLY A 60 -1.93 -35.28 -16.68
C GLY A 60 -0.90 -36.26 -16.12
N GLY A 61 -1.38 -37.38 -15.59
CA GLY A 61 -0.51 -38.51 -15.26
C GLY A 61 -1.27 -39.68 -14.66
N GLY A 62 -2.06 -40.38 -15.46
CA GLY A 62 -2.81 -41.56 -15.00
C GLY A 62 -3.10 -42.52 -16.14
N ARG A 63 -2.04 -43.11 -16.69
CA ARG A 63 -2.10 -44.26 -17.59
C ARG A 63 -2.95 -45.35 -16.94
N ARG A 64 -4.01 -45.78 -17.62
CA ARG A 64 -4.64 -47.08 -17.39
C ARG A 64 -4.86 -47.68 -18.76
N ASP A 65 -3.79 -48.29 -19.24
CA ASP A 65 -3.76 -49.12 -20.43
C ASP A 65 -4.77 -50.27 -20.29
N ASN A 66 -5.44 -50.53 -21.40
CA ASN A 66 -6.41 -51.58 -21.64
C ASN A 66 -5.68 -52.86 -22.09
N TRP A 67 -5.67 -53.90 -21.26
CA TRP A 67 -5.75 -55.32 -21.65
C TRP A 67 -5.99 -56.18 -20.40
#